data_AF-A0AAW7ZY04-F1
#
_entry.id   AF-A0AAW7ZY04-F1
#
_cell.length_a   1.000
_cell.length_b   1.000
_cell.length_c   1.000
_cell.angle_alpha   90.00
_cell.angle_beta   90.00
_cell.angle_gamma   90.00
#
_symmetry.space_group_name_H-M   'P 1'
#
loop_
_entity.id
_entity.type
_entity.pdbx_description
1 polymer ?
#
loop_
_entity_poly.entity_id
_entity_poly.type
_entity_poly.pdbx_seq_one_letter_code
_entity_poly.pdbx_strand_id
1 'polypeptide(L)'
;MIKAAGVIFICLLTGCQSVGSKIADLPSVGFDPVMSNKSESYTDGKVTFLIESSGTDVWLLAKNGTKEFIELSDLNLAGSRCTYSSRGKLLLTPGSVSLFTVPTVGLLGLCYDNTDQLTFINNAFTKISQKSSDGPTLPLLFSIRYEFPGSGETNTTLVTQSLSLAFLEQEQS
;
A
#
# COMPACT_ATOMS: atom_id res chain seq x y z
N MET A 1 7.71 -29.41 36.76
CA MET A 1 8.11 -28.22 35.97
C MET A 1 7.94 -28.45 34.45
N ILE A 2 6.80 -28.98 33.98
CA ILE A 2 6.57 -29.27 32.53
C ILE A 2 5.35 -28.51 31.97
N LYS A 3 4.50 -27.91 32.83
CA LYS A 3 3.30 -27.17 32.39
C LYS A 3 3.57 -25.75 31.87
N ALA A 4 4.71 -25.13 32.21
CA ALA A 4 5.02 -23.77 31.80
C ALA A 4 5.55 -23.65 30.36
N ALA A 5 6.16 -24.73 29.83
CA ALA A 5 6.76 -24.72 28.49
C ALA A 5 5.71 -24.74 27.36
N GLY A 6 4.55 -25.37 27.57
CA GLY A 6 3.48 -25.44 26.56
C GLY A 6 2.79 -24.09 26.32
N VAL A 7 2.69 -23.24 27.35
CA VAL A 7 2.05 -21.92 27.24
C VAL A 7 2.92 -20.94 26.45
N ILE A 8 4.25 -21.01 26.61
CA ILE A 8 5.19 -20.15 25.87
C ILE A 8 5.23 -20.53 24.38
N PHE A 9 5.09 -21.82 24.05
CA PHE A 9 5.07 -22.28 22.66
C PHE A 9 3.79 -21.88 21.91
N ILE A 10 2.65 -21.77 22.61
CA ILE A 10 1.38 -21.31 22.02
C ILE A 10 1.39 -19.79 21.79
N CYS A 11 2.03 -19.01 22.65
CA CYS A 11 2.18 -17.56 22.45
C CYS A 11 3.15 -17.20 21.29
N LEU A 12 4.07 -18.09 20.91
CA LEU A 12 4.94 -17.90 19.74
C LEU A 12 4.25 -18.29 18.41
N LEU A 13 3.06 -18.92 18.47
CA LEU A 13 2.25 -19.30 17.31
C LEU A 13 1.22 -18.24 16.92
N THR A 14 1.18 -17.07 17.58
CA THR A 14 0.49 -15.90 17.02
C THR A 14 1.30 -15.41 15.84
N GLY A 15 1.08 -16.05 14.68
CA GLY A 15 1.79 -15.80 13.44
C GLY A 15 1.79 -14.31 13.14
N CYS A 16 2.98 -13.75 12.95
CA CYS A 16 3.14 -12.44 12.34
C CYS A 16 2.61 -12.57 10.91
N GLN A 17 1.31 -12.33 10.73
CA GLN A 17 0.69 -12.35 9.41
C GLN A 17 1.39 -11.32 8.54
N SER A 18 1.88 -11.77 7.38
CA SER A 18 2.53 -10.87 6.43
C SER A 18 1.52 -9.85 5.92
N VAL A 19 1.99 -8.67 5.48
CA VAL A 19 1.11 -7.65 4.90
C VAL A 19 0.28 -8.23 3.74
N GLY A 20 0.90 -9.07 2.92
CA GLY A 20 0.21 -9.76 1.82
C GLY A 20 -0.90 -10.70 2.28
N SER A 21 -0.71 -11.46 3.37
CA SER A 21 -1.76 -12.34 3.89
C SER A 21 -2.94 -11.55 4.45
N LYS A 22 -2.67 -10.44 5.14
CA LYS A 22 -3.73 -9.55 5.64
C LYS A 22 -4.59 -8.96 4.52
N ILE A 23 -3.98 -8.59 3.40
CA ILE A 23 -4.71 -8.07 2.23
C ILE A 23 -5.57 -9.18 1.60
N ALA A 24 -5.05 -10.40 1.50
CA ALA A 24 -5.75 -11.52 0.85
C ALA A 24 -7.04 -11.94 1.57
N ASP A 25 -7.12 -11.71 2.89
CA ASP A 25 -8.29 -12.05 3.71
C ASP A 25 -9.41 -10.98 3.66
N LEU A 26 -9.16 -9.84 3.01
CA LEU A 26 -10.10 -8.72 2.97
C LEU A 26 -10.95 -8.73 1.69
N PRO A 27 -12.25 -8.36 1.76
CA PRO A 27 -13.06 -8.15 0.57
C PRO A 27 -12.49 -6.99 -0.26
N SER A 28 -12.58 -7.12 -1.59
CA SER A 28 -11.98 -6.17 -2.53
C SER A 28 -13.01 -5.27 -3.23
N VAL A 29 -12.66 -4.00 -3.36
CA VAL A 29 -13.35 -2.99 -4.17
C VAL A 29 -12.44 -2.62 -5.34
N GLY A 30 -12.90 -2.86 -6.56
CA GLY A 30 -12.12 -2.58 -7.76
C GLY A 30 -12.01 -1.09 -8.08
N PHE A 31 -10.82 -0.62 -8.45
CA PHE A 31 -10.58 0.71 -9.01
C PHE A 31 -9.67 0.65 -10.25
N ASP A 32 -9.71 1.69 -11.08
CA ASP A 32 -8.82 1.80 -12.24
C ASP A 32 -7.75 2.87 -11.95
N PRO A 33 -6.47 2.49 -11.77
CA PRO A 33 -5.40 3.46 -11.60
C PRO A 33 -5.22 4.28 -12.90
N VAL A 34 -5.25 5.60 -12.76
CA VAL A 34 -5.10 6.52 -13.90
C VAL A 34 -3.69 7.11 -13.89
N MET A 35 -2.93 6.90 -14.96
CA MET A 35 -1.61 7.53 -15.11
C MET A 35 -1.78 9.03 -15.33
N SER A 36 -1.34 9.83 -14.38
CA SER A 36 -1.46 11.29 -14.41
C SER A 36 -0.23 11.96 -15.02
N ASN A 37 0.95 11.37 -14.85
CA ASN A 37 2.20 11.89 -15.42
C ASN A 37 3.21 10.77 -15.66
N LYS A 38 4.15 11.03 -16.57
CA LYS A 38 5.27 10.17 -16.89
C LYS A 38 6.49 11.02 -17.25
N SER A 39 7.63 10.70 -16.65
CA SER A 39 8.91 11.32 -16.96
C SER A 39 10.00 10.27 -17.17
N GLU A 40 11.08 10.69 -17.85
CA GLU A 40 12.28 9.88 -17.97
C GLU A 40 13.06 9.83 -16.65
N SER A 41 13.75 8.72 -16.42
CA SER A 41 14.54 8.49 -15.22
C SER A 41 15.82 7.75 -15.55
N TYR A 42 16.86 8.01 -14.77
CA TYR A 42 18.11 7.27 -14.88
C TYR A 42 17.91 5.79 -14.53
N THR A 43 18.54 4.91 -15.32
CA THR A 43 18.49 3.46 -15.12
C THR A 43 19.49 3.03 -14.04
N ASP A 44 19.01 2.85 -12.80
CA ASP A 44 19.79 2.35 -11.66
C ASP A 44 19.63 0.83 -11.44
N GLY A 45 18.90 0.15 -12.35
CA GLY A 45 18.63 -1.28 -12.29
C GLY A 45 17.56 -1.69 -11.28
N LYS A 46 16.83 -0.74 -10.67
CA LYS A 46 15.85 -1.01 -9.62
C LYS A 46 14.44 -0.62 -10.01
N VAL A 47 13.48 -1.38 -9.51
CA VAL A 47 12.05 -1.01 -9.53
C VAL A 47 11.69 -0.49 -8.14
N THR A 48 11.12 0.72 -8.07
CA THR A 48 10.78 1.37 -6.80
C THR A 48 9.34 1.86 -6.81
N PHE A 49 8.64 1.68 -5.69
CA PHE A 49 7.26 2.15 -5.50
C PHE A 49 7.19 3.03 -4.26
N LEU A 50 6.57 4.20 -4.41
CA LEU A 50 6.25 5.11 -3.31
C LEU A 50 4.77 5.47 -3.35
N ILE A 51 4.14 5.48 -2.19
CA ILE A 51 2.81 6.05 -1.99
C ILE A 51 3.00 7.41 -1.33
N GLU A 52 2.44 8.44 -1.96
CA GLU A 52 2.51 9.83 -1.52
C GLU A 52 1.10 10.43 -1.47
N SER A 53 0.96 11.53 -0.73
CA SER A 53 -0.30 12.24 -0.61
C SER A 53 -0.12 13.75 -0.61
N SER A 54 -1.07 14.49 -1.19
CA SER A 54 -1.16 15.95 -1.10
C SER A 54 -2.59 16.33 -0.77
N GLY A 55 -2.81 16.86 0.44
CA GLY A 55 -4.17 16.96 0.98
C GLY A 55 -4.81 15.56 1.02
N THR A 56 -6.00 15.41 0.46
CA THR A 56 -6.71 14.12 0.39
C THR A 56 -6.37 13.27 -0.83
N ASP A 57 -5.65 13.83 -1.79
CA ASP A 57 -5.25 13.10 -2.99
C ASP A 57 -4.09 12.17 -2.68
N VAL A 58 -4.13 10.97 -3.24
CA VAL A 58 -3.13 9.93 -3.04
C VAL A 58 -2.60 9.49 -4.40
N TRP A 59 -1.28 9.29 -4.48
CA TRP A 59 -0.61 8.86 -5.69
C TRP A 59 0.33 7.70 -5.44
N LEU A 60 0.45 6.83 -6.44
CA LEU A 60 1.54 5.88 -6.57
C LEU A 60 2.58 6.44 -7.53
N LEU A 61 3.79 6.69 -7.02
CA LEU A 61 4.98 6.84 -7.85
C LEU A 61 5.58 5.46 -8.10
N ALA A 62 5.66 5.06 -9.36
CA ALA A 62 6.34 3.85 -9.79
C ALA A 62 7.53 4.20 -10.68
N LYS A 63 8.74 3.88 -10.21
CA LYS A 63 9.98 4.02 -10.97
C LYS A 63 10.36 2.66 -11.56
N ASN A 64 10.45 2.59 -12.88
CA ASN A 64 11.17 1.52 -13.57
C ASN A 64 12.57 2.02 -13.93
N GLY A 65 13.54 1.79 -13.05
CA GLY A 65 14.95 2.08 -13.29
C GLY A 65 15.70 0.98 -14.04
N THR A 66 15.00 -0.04 -14.56
CA THR A 66 15.60 -1.12 -15.33
C THR A 66 15.69 -0.77 -16.82
N LYS A 67 16.30 -1.67 -17.60
CA LYS A 67 16.38 -1.59 -19.07
C LYS A 67 15.25 -2.35 -19.78
N GLU A 68 14.37 -2.98 -19.01
CA GLU A 68 13.30 -3.82 -19.52
C GLU A 68 11.94 -3.20 -19.18
N PHE A 69 10.91 -3.57 -19.94
CA PHE A 69 9.56 -3.22 -19.56
C PHE A 69 9.21 -3.95 -18.27
N ILE A 70 8.32 -3.37 -17.47
CA ILE A 70 7.69 -4.10 -16.36
C ILE A 70 6.19 -3.98 -16.49
N GLU A 71 5.49 -5.05 -16.15
CA GLU A 71 4.04 -5.07 -16.05
C GLU A 71 3.65 -5.11 -14.58
N LEU A 72 2.84 -4.14 -14.16
CA LEU A 72 2.29 -4.04 -12.82
C LEU A 72 0.91 -4.68 -12.78
N SER A 73 0.65 -5.41 -11.70
CA SER A 73 -0.65 -6.02 -11.42
C SER A 73 -0.92 -6.03 -9.91
N ASP A 74 -2.17 -6.29 -9.53
CA ASP A 74 -2.58 -6.46 -8.13
C ASP A 74 -2.11 -5.32 -7.21
N LEU A 75 -2.25 -4.07 -7.68
CA LEU A 75 -2.04 -2.89 -6.86
C LEU A 75 -3.17 -2.82 -5.83
N ASN A 76 -2.83 -2.98 -4.56
CA ASN A 76 -3.76 -2.99 -3.45
C ASN A 76 -3.44 -1.91 -2.42
N LEU A 77 -4.49 -1.25 -1.92
CA LEU A 77 -4.47 -0.34 -0.78
C LEU A 77 -5.55 -0.79 0.20
N ALA A 78 -5.17 -1.31 1.36
CA ALA A 78 -6.11 -1.91 2.30
C ALA A 78 -6.13 -1.20 3.66
N GLY A 79 -7.33 -1.00 4.17
CA GLY A 79 -7.59 -0.64 5.56
C GLY A 79 -7.88 -1.88 6.41
N SER A 80 -8.54 -1.69 7.56
CA SER A 80 -8.88 -2.79 8.47
C SER A 80 -10.05 -3.68 8.01
N ARG A 81 -10.89 -3.19 7.08
CA ARG A 81 -12.15 -3.85 6.68
C ARG A 81 -12.23 -4.27 5.21
N CYS A 82 -11.61 -3.53 4.31
CA CYS A 82 -11.55 -3.91 2.89
C CYS A 82 -10.24 -3.48 2.23
N THR A 83 -10.06 -3.93 0.99
CA THR A 83 -8.97 -3.51 0.11
C THR A 83 -9.51 -2.88 -1.15
N TYR A 84 -8.89 -1.78 -1.58
CA TYR A 84 -9.02 -1.28 -2.94
C TYR A 84 -7.99 -1.97 -3.82
N SER A 85 -8.45 -2.68 -4.85
CA SER A 85 -7.60 -3.43 -5.78
C SER A 85 -7.70 -2.86 -7.20
N SER A 86 -6.56 -2.66 -7.85
CA SER A 86 -6.53 -2.20 -9.24
C SER A 86 -7.11 -3.26 -10.16
N ARG A 87 -7.93 -2.83 -11.14
CA ARG A 87 -8.33 -3.69 -12.25
C ARG A 87 -7.31 -3.58 -13.38
N GLY A 88 -7.05 -4.71 -14.02
CA GLY A 88 -6.15 -4.78 -15.17
C GLY A 88 -4.66 -4.74 -14.81
N LYS A 89 -3.86 -4.60 -15.86
CA LYS A 89 -2.39 -4.59 -15.82
C LYS A 89 -1.89 -3.25 -16.37
N LEU A 90 -0.78 -2.75 -15.84
CA LEU A 90 -0.17 -1.48 -16.25
C LEU A 90 1.25 -1.72 -16.75
N LEU A 91 1.53 -1.33 -17.99
CA LEU A 91 2.87 -1.46 -18.57
C LEU A 91 3.70 -0.20 -18.31
N LEU A 92 4.90 -0.38 -17.74
CA LEU A 92 5.86 0.70 -17.54
C LEU A 92 7.09 0.50 -18.43
N THR A 93 7.45 1.57 -19.14
CA THR A 93 8.65 1.59 -20.00
C THR A 93 9.92 1.58 -19.17
N PRO A 94 11.03 1.04 -19.70
CA PRO A 94 12.36 1.19 -19.12
C PRO A 94 12.71 2.65 -18.83
N GLY A 95 13.53 2.89 -17.80
CA GLY A 95 14.06 4.22 -17.48
C GLY A 95 12.98 5.30 -17.30
N SER A 96 11.90 5.00 -16.58
CA SER A 96 10.79 5.94 -16.40
C SER A 96 10.28 6.02 -14.97
N VAL A 97 9.71 7.17 -14.63
CA VAL A 97 8.90 7.37 -13.43
C VAL A 97 7.48 7.69 -13.89
N SER A 98 6.51 6.92 -13.41
CA SER A 98 5.09 7.13 -13.70
C SER A 98 4.34 7.43 -12.42
N LEU A 99 3.42 8.38 -12.50
CA LEU A 99 2.55 8.79 -11.40
C LEU A 99 1.14 8.25 -11.70
N PHE A 100 0.56 7.54 -10.76
CA PHE A 100 -0.80 7.03 -10.86
C PHE A 100 -1.67 7.60 -9.75
N THR A 101 -2.85 8.11 -10.11
CA THR A 101 -3.88 8.44 -9.13
C THR A 101 -4.52 7.15 -8.62
N VAL A 102 -4.63 7.06 -7.30
CA VAL A 102 -5.26 5.94 -6.57
C VAL A 102 -6.41 6.48 -5.72
N PRO A 103 -7.22 5.63 -5.06
CA PRO A 103 -8.32 6.10 -4.21
C PRO A 103 -7.85 7.14 -3.18
N THR A 104 -8.60 8.23 -3.07
CA THR A 104 -8.32 9.33 -2.15
C THR A 104 -8.41 8.86 -0.70
N VAL A 105 -7.84 9.63 0.23
CA VAL A 105 -7.91 9.36 1.67
C VAL A 105 -9.35 9.15 2.15
N GLY A 106 -10.30 9.94 1.63
CA GLY A 106 -11.72 9.80 1.98
C GLY A 106 -12.32 8.45 1.53
N LEU A 107 -11.96 7.98 0.33
CA LEU A 107 -12.36 6.64 -0.12
C LEU A 107 -11.67 5.55 0.70
N LEU A 108 -10.36 5.68 0.94
CA LEU A 108 -9.62 4.75 1.80
C LEU A 108 -10.27 4.62 3.18
N GLY A 109 -10.80 5.72 3.75
CA GLY A 109 -11.57 5.74 4.99
C GLY A 109 -12.77 4.79 5.03
N LEU A 110 -13.38 4.50 3.88
CA LEU A 110 -14.50 3.54 3.80
C LEU A 110 -14.05 2.09 4.05
N CYS A 111 -12.75 1.80 3.88
CA CYS A 111 -12.15 0.49 4.15
C CYS A 111 -11.64 0.31 5.57
N TYR A 112 -12.05 1.16 6.50
CA TYR A 112 -11.79 1.00 7.93
C TYR A 112 -13.06 0.60 8.68
N ASP A 113 -12.89 0.02 9.87
CA ASP A 113 -14.01 -0.25 10.76
C ASP A 113 -14.60 1.06 11.34
N ASN A 114 -15.75 0.95 12.00
CA ASN A 114 -16.46 2.13 12.52
C ASN A 114 -15.63 2.90 13.56
N THR A 115 -14.75 2.24 14.31
CA THR A 115 -13.91 2.87 15.33
C THR A 115 -12.83 3.71 14.67
N ASP A 116 -12.13 3.12 13.69
CA ASP A 116 -11.10 3.76 12.90
C ASP A 116 -11.68 4.90 12.03
N GLN A 117 -12.90 4.74 11.51
CA GLN A 117 -13.60 5.77 10.75
C GLN A 117 -13.83 7.05 11.56
N LEU A 118 -14.02 6.96 12.88
CA LEU A 118 -14.13 8.14 13.73
C LEU A 118 -12.83 8.96 13.71
N THR A 119 -11.67 8.33 13.51
CA THR A 119 -10.40 9.06 13.36
C THR A 119 -10.42 9.94 12.12
N PHE A 120 -10.95 9.46 10.98
CA PHE A 120 -11.10 10.26 9.77
C PHE A 120 -12.09 11.43 9.94
N ILE A 121 -13.12 11.26 10.76
CA ILE A 121 -14.16 12.28 10.99
C ILE A 121 -13.67 13.36 11.95
N ASN A 122 -12.98 12.95 13.02
CA ASN A 122 -12.63 13.84 14.14
C ASN A 122 -11.27 14.52 13.99
N ASN A 123 -10.45 14.11 13.01
CA ASN A 123 -9.08 14.58 12.88
C ASN A 123 -8.79 15.02 11.45
N ALA A 124 -7.93 16.04 11.32
CA ALA A 124 -7.49 16.48 10.00
C ALA A 124 -6.38 15.56 9.49
N PHE A 125 -6.57 14.97 8.30
CA PHE A 125 -5.52 14.20 7.65
C PHE A 125 -4.31 15.08 7.32
N THR A 126 -3.11 14.52 7.46
CA THR A 126 -1.85 15.22 7.15
C THR A 126 -1.09 14.61 6.00
N LYS A 127 -0.70 13.35 6.13
CA LYS A 127 0.20 12.66 5.20
C LYS A 127 0.10 11.16 5.35
N ILE A 128 0.58 10.47 4.31
CA ILE A 128 0.94 9.05 4.39
C ILE A 128 2.43 8.96 4.71
N SER A 129 2.81 8.11 5.66
CA SER A 129 4.21 7.88 5.99
C SER A 129 4.50 6.41 6.30
N GLN A 130 5.74 5.99 6.09
CA GLN A 130 6.22 4.65 6.48
C GLN A 130 6.45 4.50 7.99
N LYS A 131 6.52 5.62 8.70
CA LYS A 131 6.68 5.67 10.16
C LYS A 131 5.42 6.26 10.78
N SER A 132 5.07 5.79 11.97
CA SER A 132 4.09 6.47 12.82
C SER A 132 4.61 7.87 13.18
N SER A 133 3.76 8.88 13.04
CA SER A 133 4.02 10.22 13.56
C SER A 133 3.55 10.33 15.01
N ASP A 134 3.97 11.40 15.68
CA ASP A 134 3.35 11.81 16.95
C ASP A 134 1.91 12.26 16.66
N GLY A 135 0.93 11.50 17.15
CA GLY A 135 -0.51 11.73 16.93
C GLY A 135 -1.28 10.48 16.49
N PRO A 136 -2.61 10.60 16.25
CA PRO A 136 -3.44 9.50 15.78
C PRO A 136 -2.99 9.03 14.40
N THR A 137 -2.84 7.72 14.26
CA THR A 137 -2.47 7.08 13.01
C THR A 137 -3.35 5.86 12.74
N LEU A 138 -3.60 5.60 11.46
CA LEU A 138 -4.29 4.38 11.01
C LEU A 138 -3.40 3.59 10.04
N PRO A 139 -3.36 2.25 10.15
CA PRO A 139 -2.52 1.42 9.28
C PRO A 139 -3.10 1.39 7.86
N LEU A 140 -2.28 1.64 6.86
CA LEU A 140 -2.60 1.44 5.45
C LEU A 140 -1.66 0.36 4.89
N LEU A 141 -2.22 -0.74 4.43
CA LEU A 141 -1.46 -1.83 3.83
C LEU A 141 -1.37 -1.63 2.32
N PHE A 142 -0.16 -1.66 1.78
CA PHE A 142 0.10 -1.55 0.35
C PHE A 142 0.68 -2.85 -0.18
N SER A 143 0.21 -3.29 -1.35
CA SER A 143 0.92 -4.30 -2.13
C SER A 143 0.86 -4.00 -3.62
N ILE A 144 1.86 -4.43 -4.36
CA ILE A 144 1.83 -4.44 -5.82
C ILE A 144 2.68 -5.59 -6.34
N ARG A 145 2.26 -6.22 -7.43
CA ARG A 145 3.06 -7.21 -8.14
C ARG A 145 3.65 -6.58 -9.39
N TYR A 146 4.87 -6.96 -9.72
CA TYR A 146 5.43 -6.68 -11.02
C TYR A 146 6.16 -7.88 -11.61
N GLU A 147 6.17 -7.94 -12.94
CA GLU A 147 6.90 -8.95 -13.72
C GLU A 147 7.55 -8.32 -14.94
N PHE A 148 8.58 -8.97 -15.46
CA PHE A 148 9.26 -8.57 -16.69
C PHE A 148 8.62 -9.35 -17.87
N PRO A 149 7.80 -8.70 -18.72
CA PRO A 149 7.20 -9.38 -19.84
C PRO A 149 8.28 -9.86 -20.81
N GLY A 150 8.24 -11.15 -21.16
CA GLY A 150 9.18 -11.74 -22.12
C GLY A 150 10.44 -12.38 -21.51
N SER A 151 10.62 -12.37 -20.18
CA SER A 151 11.61 -13.24 -19.56
C SER A 151 11.15 -14.71 -19.68
N GLY A 152 12.06 -15.62 -20.07
CA GLY A 152 11.75 -17.05 -20.25
C GLY A 152 11.26 -17.77 -18.99
N GLU A 153 11.40 -17.12 -17.83
CA GLU A 153 10.78 -17.46 -16.56
C GLU A 153 9.91 -16.28 -16.11
N THR A 154 8.62 -16.50 -15.83
CA THR A 154 7.74 -15.51 -15.18
C THR A 154 8.15 -15.35 -13.72
N ASN A 155 9.19 -14.55 -13.48
CA ASN A 155 9.61 -14.16 -12.14
C ASN A 155 8.75 -12.98 -11.68
N THR A 156 7.63 -13.28 -11.03
CA THR A 156 6.75 -12.28 -10.42
C THR A 156 7.31 -11.84 -9.07
N THR A 157 7.50 -10.55 -8.90
CA THR A 157 7.92 -9.96 -7.61
C THR A 157 6.73 -9.31 -6.93
N LEU A 158 6.43 -9.74 -5.70
CA LEU A 158 5.44 -9.09 -4.84
C LEU A 158 6.15 -8.09 -3.92
N VAL A 159 5.73 -6.83 -3.99
CA VAL A 159 6.15 -5.77 -3.08
C VAL A 159 5.01 -5.52 -2.10
N THR A 160 5.32 -5.49 -0.80
CA THR A 160 4.36 -5.13 0.25
C THR A 160 4.96 -4.08 1.18
N GLN A 161 4.16 -3.10 1.59
CA GLN A 161 4.56 -2.07 2.56
C GLN A 161 3.45 -1.85 3.59
N SER A 162 3.83 -1.60 4.85
CA SER A 162 2.92 -1.08 5.85
C SER A 162 3.15 0.42 5.97
N LEU A 163 2.11 1.19 5.74
CA LEU A 163 2.09 2.65 5.80
C LEU A 163 1.19 3.09 6.95
N SER A 164 1.29 4.36 7.31
CA SER A 164 0.45 5.02 8.32
C SER A 164 -0.21 6.23 7.69
N LEU A 165 -1.53 6.31 7.79
CA LEU A 165 -2.27 7.54 7.59
C LEU A 165 -2.14 8.35 8.87
N ALA A 166 -1.51 9.52 8.78
CA ALA A 166 -1.29 10.40 9.93
C ALA A 166 -2.33 11.51 10.00
N PHE A 167 -2.78 11.82 11.21
CA PHE A 167 -3.78 12.85 11.46
C PHE A 167 -3.32 13.81 12.55
N LEU A 168 -3.78 15.07 12.49
CA LEU A 168 -3.65 16.04 13.59
C LEU A 168 -4.85 15.91 14.51
N GLU A 169 -4.61 15.77 15.81
CA GLU A 169 -5.66 15.96 16.80
C GLU A 169 -6.23 17.37 16.66
N GLN A 170 -7.53 17.45 16.41
CA GLN A 170 -8.22 18.73 16.55
C GLN A 170 -8.35 19.01 18.05
N GLU A 171 -7.76 20.10 18.53
CA GLU A 171 -8.13 20.62 19.84
C GLU A 171 -9.63 20.90 19.82
N GLN A 172 -10.39 20.20 20.67
CA GLN A 172 -11.81 20.48 20.86
C GLN A 172 -11.93 21.91 21.37
N SER A 173 -12.51 22.81 20.57
CA SER A 173 -12.85 24.18 20.98
C SER A 173 -14.18 24.25 21.71
#